data_AF-A0A965I2B3-F1
#
_entry.id   AF-A0A965I2B3-F1
#
_cell.length_a   1.000
_cell.length_b   1.000
_cell.length_c   1.000
_cell.angle_alpha   90.00
_cell.angle_beta   90.00
_cell.angle_gamma   90.00
#
_symmetry.space_group_name_H-M   'P 1'
#
loop_
_entity.id
_entity.type
_entity.pdbx_description
1 polymer ?
#
loop_
_entity_poly.entity_id
_entity_poly.type
_entity_poly.pdbx_seq_one_letter_code
_entity_poly.pdbx_strand_id
1 'polypeptide(L)' 'MTTPYTSLYDDKTNPAPDGVLKQELVTLEQTPDGIRITRLKRRFSGEAVNSSFESEPIPLNRRG' A
#
# COMPACT_ATOMS: atom_id res chain seq x y z
N MET A 1 20.45 -19.94 0.58
CA MET A 1 18.99 -19.76 0.71
C MET A 1 18.65 -18.39 0.14
N THR A 2 17.94 -18.32 -0.97
CA THR A 2 17.40 -17.06 -1.51
C THR A 2 16.07 -16.79 -0.83
N THR A 3 15.96 -15.69 -0.08
CA THR A 3 14.67 -15.22 0.41
C THR A 3 13.80 -14.88 -0.79
N PRO A 4 12.61 -15.49 -0.96
CA PRO A 4 11.73 -15.11 -2.04
C PRO A 4 11.33 -13.66 -1.86
N TYR A 5 11.58 -12.84 -2.89
CA TYR A 5 11.09 -11.46 -2.93
C TYR A 5 9.56 -11.51 -2.95
N THR A 6 8.95 -11.12 -1.83
CA THR A 6 7.49 -10.98 -1.72
C THR A 6 7.16 -9.52 -2.01
N SER A 7 6.54 -9.25 -3.16
CA SER A 7 6.09 -7.89 -3.47
C SER A 7 4.86 -7.59 -2.63
N LEU A 8 4.93 -6.55 -1.79
CA LEU A 8 3.76 -6.09 -1.04
C LEU A 8 2.66 -5.49 -1.95
N TYR A 9 2.99 -5.21 -3.22
CA TYR A 9 2.13 -4.56 -4.21
C TYR A 9 1.55 -5.51 -5.28
N ASP A 10 2.03 -6.75 -5.37
CA ASP A 10 1.49 -7.78 -6.27
C ASP A 10 0.62 -8.76 -5.47
N ASP A 11 -0.61 -9.03 -5.91
CA ASP A 11 -1.55 -9.93 -5.24
C ASP A 11 -1.28 -11.42 -5.52
N LYS A 12 -0.56 -11.73 -6.60
CA LYS A 12 -0.14 -13.10 -6.94
C LYS A 12 1.03 -13.56 -6.06
N THR A 13 1.93 -12.64 -5.73
CA THR A 13 3.08 -12.95 -4.85
C THR A 13 2.80 -12.66 -3.37
N ASN A 14 1.76 -11.89 -3.07
CA ASN A 14 1.28 -11.60 -1.73
C ASN A 14 -0.27 -11.74 -1.67
N PRO A 15 -0.78 -12.99 -1.73
CA PRO A 15 -2.21 -13.26 -1.66
C PRO A 15 -2.76 -12.94 -0.27
N ALA A 16 -4.08 -12.80 -0.16
CA ALA A 16 -4.71 -12.65 1.14
C ALA A 16 -4.48 -13.91 1.98
N PRO A 17 -4.06 -13.76 3.26
CA PRO A 17 -4.17 -14.86 4.22
C PRO A 17 -5.64 -15.28 4.40
N ASP A 18 -5.87 -16.53 4.79
CA ASP A 18 -7.23 -17.05 5.00
C ASP A 18 -8.03 -16.19 5.98
N GLY A 19 -9.26 -15.84 5.58
CA GLY A 19 -10.16 -15.00 6.38
C GLY A 19 -9.88 -13.49 6.34
N VAL A 20 -8.87 -13.03 5.60
CA VAL A 20 -8.58 -11.60 5.44
C VAL A 20 -9.52 -10.98 4.42
N LEU A 21 -10.38 -10.05 4.87
CA LEU A 21 -11.34 -9.34 4.01
C LEU A 21 -10.74 -8.09 3.36
N LYS A 22 -9.72 -7.51 3.98
CA LYS A 22 -9.11 -6.24 3.57
C LYS A 22 -7.64 -6.15 3.99
N GLN A 23 -6.80 -5.63 3.11
CA GLN A 23 -5.41 -5.30 3.39
C GLN A 23 -5.12 -3.87 2.94
N GLU A 24 -4.35 -3.12 3.75
CA GLU A 24 -3.87 -1.80 3.39
C GLU A 24 -2.35 -1.73 3.57
N LEU A 25 -1.64 -1.25 2.54
CA LEU A 25 -0.23 -0.89 2.63
C LEU A 25 -0.13 0.63 2.55
N VAL A 26 0.43 1.22 3.61
CA VAL A 26 0.62 2.66 3.73
C VAL A 26 2.11 2.97 3.72
N THR A 27 2.53 3.78 2.76
CA THR A 27 3.91 4.26 2.64
C THR A 27 3.94 5.75 2.90
N LEU A 28 4.77 6.17 3.87
CA LEU A 28 5.07 7.58 4.12
C LEU A 28 6.50 7.83 3.63
N GLU A 29 6.64 8.80 2.73
CA GLU A 29 7.92 9.15 2.12
C GLU A 29 8.18 10.64 2.35
N GLN A 30 9.38 10.97 2.82
CA GLN A 30 9.83 12.36 2.84
C GLN A 30 10.40 12.72 1.45
N THR A 31 9.82 13.72 0.82
CA THR A 31 10.22 14.27 -0.48
C THR A 31 10.72 15.71 -0.31
N PRO A 32 11.37 16.31 -1.34
CA PRO A 32 11.75 17.72 -1.31
C PRO A 32 10.57 18.68 -1.07
N ASP A 33 9.36 18.29 -1.52
CA ASP A 33 8.14 19.11 -1.44
C ASP A 33 7.30 18.85 -0.17
N GLY A 34 7.63 17.81 0.59
CA GLY A 34 6.98 17.51 1.86
C GLY A 34 6.90 16.03 2.19
N ILE A 35 5.79 15.60 2.79
CA ILE A 35 5.56 14.17 3.05
C ILE A 35 4.58 13.68 2.01
N ARG A 36 4.93 12.64 1.27
CA ARG A 36 4.00 11.93 0.39
C ARG A 36 3.45 10.72 1.13
N ILE A 37 2.13 10.59 1.17
CA ILE A 37 1.46 9.37 1.63
C ILE A 37 0.94 8.62 0.42
N THR A 38 1.31 7.35 0.32
CA THR A 38 0.77 6.43 -0.68
C THR A 38 0.04 5.30 0.03
N ARG A 39 -1.14 4.93 -0.45
CA ARG A 39 -1.96 3.85 0.09
C ARG A 39 -2.40 2.90 -1.02
N LEU A 40 -2.04 1.63 -0.88
CA LEU A 40 -2.65 0.53 -1.64
C LEU A 40 -3.70 -0.13 -0.75
N LYS A 41 -4.96 -0.15 -1.18
CA LYS A 41 -6.04 -0.86 -0.51
C LYS A 41 -6.45 -2.05 -1.35
N ARG A 42 -6.57 -3.22 -0.73
CA ARG A 42 -7.07 -4.45 -1.35
C ARG A 42 -8.28 -4.94 -0.59
N ARG A 43 -9.32 -5.32 -1.31
CA ARG A 43 -10.50 -6.01 -0.79
C ARG A 43 -10.58 -7.36 -1.43
N PHE A 44 -10.81 -8.38 -0.60
CA PHE A 44 -10.87 -9.76 -1.01
C PHE A 44 -12.32 -10.24 -0.92
N SER A 45 -12.80 -10.92 -1.97
CA SER A 45 -14.15 -11.46 -2.05
C SER A 45 -14.10 -12.83 -2.73
N GLY A 46 -13.90 -13.88 -1.93
CA GLY A 46 -13.57 -15.20 -2.45
C GLY A 46 -12.23 -15.15 -3.20
N GLU A 47 -12.21 -15.59 -4.45
CA GLU A 47 -11.03 -15.55 -5.31
C GLU A 47 -10.78 -14.16 -5.96
N ALA A 48 -11.73 -13.23 -5.84
CA ALA A 48 -11.60 -11.91 -6.45
C ALA A 48 -10.82 -10.93 -5.56
N VAL A 49 -9.87 -10.21 -6.15
CA VAL A 49 -9.12 -9.11 -5.51
C VAL A 49 -9.46 -7.79 -6.18
N ASN A 50 -10.02 -6.86 -5.43
CA ASN A 50 -10.24 -5.48 -5.87
C ASN A 50 -9.20 -4.57 -5.22
N SER A 51 -8.35 -3.95 -6.05
CA SER A 51 -7.27 -3.08 -5.59
C SER A 51 -7.53 -1.63 -5.97
N SER A 52 -7.27 -0.70 -5.05
CA SER A 52 -7.27 0.74 -5.33
C SER A 52 -6.00 1.38 -4.81
N PHE A 53 -5.51 2.39 -5.53
CA PHE A 53 -4.29 3.12 -5.21
C PHE A 53 -4.61 4.60 -5.00
N GLU A 54 -4.20 5.13 -3.84
CA GLU A 54 -4.32 6.54 -3.47
C GLU A 54 -2.92 7.09 -3.19
N SER A 55 -2.61 8.30 -3.65
CA SER A 55 -1.34 8.98 -3.38
C SER A 55 -1.62 10.46 -3.18
N GLU A 56 -1.36 10.95 -1.96
CA GLU A 56 -1.64 12.33 -1.58
C GLU A 56 -0.36 12.99 -1.03
N PRO A 57 0.02 14.17 -1.53
CA PRO A 57 1.06 14.97 -0.89
C PRO A 57 0.48 15.66 0.35
N ILE A 58 1.14 15.52 1.49
CA ILE A 58 0.96 16.37 2.66
C ILE A 58 1.93 17.55 2.53
N PRO A 59 1.43 18.76 2.25
CA PRO A 59 2.28 19.94 2.23
C PRO A 59 2.86 20.18 3.62
N LEU A 60 4.15 20.45 3.70
CA LEU A 60 4.77 20.96 4.92
C LEU A 60 4.25 22.39 5.12
N ASN A 61 3.25 22.57 5.97
CA ASN A 61 2.86 23.90 6.42
C ASN A 61 4.08 24.51 7.13
N ARG A 62 4.82 25.39 6.44
CA ARG A 62 5.71 26.34 7.12
C ARG A 62 4.81 27.21 7.99
N ARG A 63 4.75 26.92 9.29
CA ARG A 63 4.43 27.95 10.26
C ARG A 63 5.58 28.95 10.18
N GLY A 64 5.32 30.07 9.51
CA GLY A 64 6.17 31.26 9.56
C GLY A 64 6.17 31.88 10.94
#